data_AF-A0A091PD05-F1
#
_entry.id   AF-A0A091PD05-F1
#
_cell.length_a   1.000
_cell.length_b   1.000
_cell.length_c   1.000
_cell.angle_alpha   90.00
_cell.angle_beta   90.00
_cell.angle_gamma   90.00
#
_symmetry.space_group_name_H-M   'P 1'
#
loop_
_entity.id
_entity.type
_entity.pdbx_description
1 polymer ?
#
loop_
_entity_poly.entity_id
_entity_poly.type
_entity_poly.pdbx_seq_one_letter_code
_entity_poly.pdbx_strand_id
1 'polypeptide(L)'
;SEGVREWWVLNQLGKRYKTSEESLELFIFSDKVSPPSLGFLAGYGIMGLYASVVLVIGKFVREFFSGISHSIMFEELPNVDRILKLCTDIFLVRETGELELEEDLYAKLIFLYRSPETMIKWTREK
;
A
#
# COMPACT_ATOMS: atom_id res chain seq x y z
N SER A 1 -59.51 -40.31 40.08
CA SER A 1 -59.20 -39.20 40.99
C SER A 1 -58.54 -38.09 40.19
N GLU A 2 -59.30 -37.10 39.74
CA GLU A 2 -58.73 -35.94 39.04
C GLU A 2 -58.08 -35.04 40.10
N GLY A 3 -56.77 -34.82 39.99
CA GLY A 3 -56.04 -33.94 40.89
C GLY A 3 -56.44 -32.48 40.66
N VAL A 4 -56.67 -31.74 41.75
CA VAL A 4 -56.95 -30.30 41.72
C VAL A 4 -55.74 -29.56 41.14
N ARG A 5 -55.98 -28.67 40.18
CA ARG A 5 -54.95 -27.81 39.60
C ARG A 5 -54.93 -26.48 40.34
N GLU A 6 -53.79 -26.16 40.94
CA GLU A 6 -53.55 -24.91 41.66
C GLU A 6 -52.49 -24.09 40.91
N TRP A 7 -52.63 -22.77 40.93
CA TRP A 7 -51.65 -21.82 40.39
C TRP A 7 -51.60 -20.56 41.27
N TRP A 8 -50.51 -19.81 41.14
CA TRP A 8 -50.27 -18.58 41.89
C TRP A 8 -50.55 -17.34 41.05
N VAL A 9 -51.07 -16.30 41.71
CA VAL A 9 -51.37 -15.00 41.13
C VAL A 9 -50.65 -13.92 41.93
N LEU A 10 -49.96 -13.02 41.24
CA LEU A 10 -49.17 -11.92 41.83
C LEU A 10 -49.73 -10.59 41.35
N ASN A 11 -50.00 -9.67 42.28
CA ASN A 11 -50.46 -8.33 41.98
C ASN A 11 -49.64 -7.28 42.75
N GLN A 12 -49.14 -6.28 42.03
CA GLN A 12 -48.36 -5.20 42.61
C GLN A 12 -49.25 -4.04 43.05
N LEU A 13 -49.13 -3.64 44.31
CA LEU A 13 -49.79 -2.45 44.86
C LEU A 13 -48.95 -1.20 44.58
N GLY A 14 -49.60 -0.08 44.29
CA GLY A 14 -48.93 1.22 44.11
C GLY A 14 -48.23 1.43 42.76
N LYS A 15 -48.71 0.79 41.67
CA LYS A 15 -48.20 1.01 40.30
C LYS A 15 -48.28 2.48 39.90
N ARG A 16 -47.26 2.96 39.18
CA ARG A 16 -47.26 4.32 38.64
C ARG A 16 -48.28 4.47 37.50
N TYR A 17 -48.48 3.39 36.74
CA TYR A 17 -49.54 3.26 35.74
C TYR A 17 -50.71 2.42 36.26
N LYS A 18 -51.94 2.94 36.20
CA LYS A 18 -53.14 2.19 36.57
C LYS A 18 -53.56 1.26 35.43
N THR A 19 -53.38 -0.04 35.63
CA THR A 19 -53.93 -1.11 34.78
C THR A 19 -55.12 -1.75 35.49
N SER A 20 -56.19 -2.06 34.74
CA SER A 20 -57.41 -2.70 35.26
C SER A 20 -57.23 -4.17 35.64
N GLU A 21 -56.16 -4.80 35.17
CA GLU A 21 -55.84 -6.21 35.38
C GLU A 21 -54.71 -6.40 36.42
N GLU A 22 -54.69 -7.59 37.02
CA GLU A 22 -53.59 -8.04 37.89
C GLU A 22 -52.31 -8.14 37.07
N SER A 23 -51.32 -7.33 37.41
CA SER A 23 -50.10 -7.20 36.62
C SER A 23 -48.95 -6.69 37.47
N LEU A 24 -47.75 -6.70 36.91
CA LEU A 24 -46.52 -6.20 37.53
C LEU A 24 -45.93 -5.10 36.66
N GLU A 25 -45.37 -4.06 37.27
CA GLU A 25 -44.67 -2.96 36.60
C GLU A 25 -43.16 -3.21 36.68
N LEU A 26 -42.53 -3.41 35.53
CA LEU A 26 -41.08 -3.65 35.41
C LEU A 26 -40.41 -2.51 34.64
N PHE A 27 -39.45 -1.85 35.29
CA PHE A 27 -38.59 -0.86 34.64
C PHE A 27 -37.29 -1.52 34.18
N ILE A 28 -37.05 -1.55 32.87
CA ILE A 28 -35.84 -2.10 32.28
C ILE A 28 -35.01 -0.95 31.71
N PHE A 29 -33.79 -0.79 32.23
CA PHE A 29 -32.77 0.04 31.61
C PHE A 29 -31.87 -0.87 30.80
N SER A 30 -32.05 -0.85 29.47
CA SER A 30 -31.22 -1.63 28.57
C SER A 30 -30.15 -0.74 27.98
N ASP A 31 -28.89 -1.05 28.28
CA ASP A 31 -27.76 -0.40 27.65
C ASP A 31 -27.65 -0.79 26.17
N LYS A 32 -27.22 0.16 25.35
CA LYS A 32 -26.90 -0.10 23.94
C LYS A 32 -25.56 -0.80 23.86
N VAL A 33 -25.54 -2.00 23.30
CA VAL A 33 -24.31 -2.74 23.00
C VAL A 33 -23.93 -2.53 21.53
N SER A 34 -22.66 -2.19 21.29
CA SER A 34 -22.10 -2.08 19.94
C SER A 34 -21.80 -3.47 19.35
N PRO A 35 -21.96 -3.66 18.02
CA PRO A 35 -21.66 -4.92 17.37
C PRO A 35 -20.18 -5.33 17.59
N PRO A 36 -19.90 -6.63 17.80
CA PRO A 36 -18.54 -7.11 18.09
C PRO A 36 -17.56 -6.87 16.92
N SER A 37 -18.06 -6.64 15.71
CA SER A 37 -17.26 -6.35 14.52
C SER A 37 -16.52 -5.00 14.56
N LEU A 38 -16.97 -4.05 15.39
CA LEU A 38 -16.40 -2.69 15.43
C LEU A 38 -15.26 -2.55 16.46
N GLY A 39 -15.18 -3.46 17.44
CA GLY A 39 -14.16 -3.45 18.48
C GLY A 39 -12.74 -3.76 17.99
N PHE A 40 -12.61 -4.58 16.94
CA PHE A 40 -11.32 -4.92 16.34
C PHE A 40 -10.63 -3.71 15.69
N LEU A 41 -11.40 -2.82 15.08
CA LEU A 41 -10.88 -1.62 14.42
C LEU A 41 -10.57 -0.49 15.42
N ALA A 42 -11.42 -0.31 16.44
CA ALA A 42 -11.37 0.83 17.35
C ALA A 42 -10.17 0.84 18.31
N GLY A 43 -9.50 -0.31 18.53
CA GLY A 43 -8.34 -0.41 19.41
C GLY A 43 -7.00 -0.36 18.65
N TYR A 44 -6.45 -1.55 18.37
CA TYR A 44 -5.11 -1.69 17.80
C TYR A 44 -5.08 -1.63 16.26
N GLY A 45 -6.23 -1.79 15.59
CA GLY A 45 -6.31 -1.83 14.13
C GLY A 45 -5.92 -0.50 13.46
N ILE A 46 -6.47 0.62 13.93
CA ILE A 46 -6.16 1.95 13.39
C ILE A 46 -4.68 2.31 13.62
N MET A 47 -4.14 1.99 14.80
CA MET A 47 -2.73 2.21 15.10
C MET A 47 -1.80 1.37 14.22
N GLY A 48 -2.16 0.11 13.97
CA GLY A 48 -1.43 -0.76 13.04
C GLY A 48 -1.49 -0.27 11.60
N LEU A 49 -2.65 0.20 11.14
CA LEU A 49 -2.82 0.80 9.81
C LEU A 49 -2.02 2.09 9.67
N TYR A 50 -2.02 2.95 10.69
CA TYR A 50 -1.19 4.15 10.71
C TYR A 50 0.30 3.80 10.61
N ALA A 51 0.77 2.90 11.47
CA ALA A 51 2.16 2.47 11.47
C ALA A 51 2.58 1.85 10.13
N SER A 52 1.73 1.01 9.52
CA SER A 52 2.03 0.38 8.24
C SER A 52 2.15 1.41 7.11
N VAL A 53 1.21 2.35 7.00
CA VAL A 53 1.26 3.42 5.99
C VAL A 53 2.50 4.29 6.18
N VAL A 54 2.79 4.71 7.42
CA VAL A 54 3.97 5.54 7.71
C VAL A 54 5.27 4.80 7.39
N LEU A 55 5.39 3.52 7.73
CA LEU A 55 6.56 2.72 7.40
C LEU A 55 6.73 2.53 5.90
N VAL A 56 5.64 2.30 5.16
CA VAL A 56 5.66 2.18 3.70
C VAL A 56 6.13 3.48 3.06
N ILE A 57 5.55 4.63 3.45
CA ILE A 57 5.97 5.94 2.94
C ILE A 57 7.44 6.20 3.31
N GLY A 58 7.84 5.93 4.56
CA GLY A 58 9.23 6.09 5.00
C GLY A 58 10.22 5.22 4.22
N LYS A 59 9.83 3.98 3.87
CA LYS A 59 10.62 3.11 3.01
C LYS A 59 10.75 3.69 1.60
N PHE A 60 9.66 4.14 1.00
CA PHE A 60 9.70 4.78 -0.33
C PHE A 60 10.62 5.99 -0.33
N VAL A 61 10.46 6.91 0.62
CA VAL A 61 11.32 8.10 0.74
C VAL A 61 12.78 7.71 0.92
N ARG A 62 13.08 6.70 1.76
CA ARG A 62 14.45 6.22 1.96
C ARG A 62 15.06 5.66 0.67
N GLU A 63 14.31 4.91 -0.12
CA GLU A 63 14.79 4.32 -1.38
C GLU A 63 15.23 5.40 -2.39
N PHE A 64 14.50 6.51 -2.49
CA PHE A 64 14.89 7.65 -3.34
C PHE A 64 16.27 8.23 -2.99
N PHE A 65 16.62 8.29 -1.70
CA PHE A 65 17.91 8.83 -1.28
C PHE A 65 19.02 7.77 -1.25
N SER A 66 18.70 6.51 -0.95
CA SER A 66 19.72 5.45 -0.87
C SER A 66 20.20 4.96 -2.24
N GLY A 67 19.39 5.11 -3.29
CA GLY A 67 19.72 4.63 -4.64
C GLY A 67 20.69 5.53 -5.41
N ILE A 68 20.91 6.77 -4.96
CA ILE A 68 21.63 7.79 -5.74
C ILE A 68 23.06 7.36 -6.04
N SER A 69 23.76 6.68 -5.11
CA SER A 69 25.16 6.28 -5.32
C SER A 69 25.36 5.31 -6.49
N HIS A 70 24.35 4.46 -6.77
CA HIS A 70 24.43 3.48 -7.85
C HIS A 70 24.19 4.13 -9.23
N SER A 71 23.47 5.25 -9.31
CA SER A 71 23.20 5.95 -10.57
C SER A 71 24.31 6.93 -10.98
N ILE A 72 25.19 7.34 -10.05
CA ILE A 72 26.28 8.31 -10.30
C ILE A 72 27.05 7.99 -11.59
N MET A 73 27.44 6.73 -11.80
CA MET A 73 28.25 6.35 -12.97
C MET A 73 27.54 6.54 -14.32
N PHE A 74 26.21 6.68 -14.32
CA PHE A 74 25.38 6.85 -15.52
C PHE A 74 24.83 8.27 -15.66
N GLU A 75 24.65 8.98 -14.56
CA GLU A 75 24.08 10.34 -14.53
C GLU A 75 25.17 11.43 -14.60
N GLU A 76 26.31 11.22 -13.94
CA GLU A 76 27.39 12.22 -13.83
C GLU A 76 28.42 12.07 -14.96
N LEU A 77 27.97 12.31 -16.20
CA LEU A 77 28.81 12.23 -17.40
C LEU A 77 29.08 13.63 -18.00
N PRO A 78 30.34 13.99 -18.32
CA PRO A 78 30.69 15.34 -18.77
C PRO A 78 30.16 15.69 -20.16
N ASN A 79 30.27 14.80 -21.16
CA ASN A 79 29.68 14.98 -22.49
C ASN A 79 29.10 13.65 -23.01
N VAL A 80 27.82 13.66 -23.36
CA VAL A 80 27.07 12.48 -23.81
C VAL A 80 26.81 12.44 -25.33
N ASP A 81 27.30 13.41 -26.10
CA ASP A 81 27.00 13.56 -27.54
C ASP A 81 27.40 12.33 -28.35
N ARG A 82 28.52 11.69 -28.00
CA ARG A 82 28.98 10.46 -28.68
C ARG A 82 28.08 9.26 -28.40
N ILE A 83 27.49 9.18 -27.20
CA ILE A 83 26.54 8.12 -26.84
C ILE A 83 25.20 8.39 -27.55
N LEU A 84 24.74 9.65 -27.53
CA LEU A 84 23.54 10.08 -28.24
C LEU A 84 23.65 9.78 -29.74
N LYS A 85 24.80 10.07 -30.35
CA LYS A 85 25.06 9.75 -31.75
C LYS A 85 24.98 8.25 -32.02
N LEU A 86 25.60 7.42 -31.17
CA LEU A 86 25.51 5.97 -31.30
C LEU A 86 24.06 5.47 -31.24
N CYS A 87 23.26 5.98 -30.31
CA CYS A 87 21.83 5.64 -30.21
C CYS A 87 21.04 6.07 -31.46
N THR A 88 21.39 7.23 -32.03
CA THR A 88 20.77 7.75 -33.26
C THR A 88 21.18 6.92 -34.48
N ASP A 89 22.44 6.52 -34.57
CA ASP A 89 22.95 5.65 -35.64
C ASP A 89 22.25 4.28 -35.59
N ILE A 90 22.06 3.69 -34.41
CA ILE A 90 21.28 2.45 -34.24
C ILE A 90 19.84 2.64 -34.74
N PHE A 91 19.20 3.75 -34.37
CA PHE A 91 17.84 4.06 -34.81
C PHE A 91 17.75 4.15 -36.35
N LEU A 92 18.70 4.85 -36.96
CA LEU A 92 18.76 5.04 -38.41
C LEU A 92 19.00 3.70 -39.14
N VAL A 93 19.94 2.88 -38.67
CA VAL A 93 20.26 1.58 -39.27
C VAL A 93 19.06 0.61 -39.18
N ARG A 94 18.30 0.70 -38.08
CA ARG A 94 17.04 -0.04 -37.94
C ARG A 94 15.98 0.42 -38.94
N GLU A 95 15.88 1.72 -39.22
CA GLU A 95 14.96 2.25 -40.25
C GLU A 95 15.38 1.83 -41.67
N THR A 96 16.67 1.69 -41.94
CA THR A 96 17.16 1.22 -43.25
C THR A 96 17.08 -0.29 -43.43
N GLY A 97 16.87 -1.06 -42.34
CA GLY A 97 16.75 -2.52 -42.37
C GLY A 97 18.09 -3.28 -42.45
N GLU A 98 19.20 -2.62 -42.14
CA GLU A 98 20.56 -3.19 -42.17
C GLU A 98 20.88 -3.87 -40.83
N LEU A 99 20.27 -5.05 -40.59
CA LEU A 99 20.24 -5.69 -39.27
C LEU A 99 21.62 -6.13 -38.74
N GLU A 100 22.55 -6.55 -39.61
CA GLU A 100 23.91 -6.93 -39.17
C GLU A 100 24.65 -5.75 -38.55
N LEU A 101 24.54 -4.57 -39.17
CA LEU A 101 25.15 -3.35 -38.66
C LEU A 101 24.47 -2.88 -37.37
N GLU A 102 23.15 -3.09 -37.25
CA GLU A 102 22.41 -2.80 -36.03
C GLU A 102 22.95 -3.61 -34.84
N GLU A 103 23.15 -4.93 -35.04
CA GLU A 103 23.69 -5.83 -34.02
C GLU A 103 25.09 -5.40 -33.56
N ASP A 104 25.96 -5.02 -34.50
CA ASP A 104 27.31 -4.54 -34.20
C ASP A 104 27.31 -3.24 -33.38
N LEU A 105 26.47 -2.27 -33.77
CA LEU A 105 26.33 -1.01 -33.03
C LEU A 105 25.71 -1.21 -31.65
N TYR A 106 24.74 -2.11 -31.52
CA TYR A 106 24.12 -2.45 -30.25
C TYR A 106 25.09 -3.19 -29.32
N ALA A 107 25.90 -4.12 -29.84
CA ALA A 107 26.94 -4.79 -29.08
C ALA A 107 27.97 -3.80 -28.51
N LYS A 108 28.33 -2.78 -29.30
CA LYS A 108 29.19 -1.67 -28.85
C LYS A 108 28.55 -0.86 -27.71
N LEU A 109 27.24 -0.60 -27.77
CA LEU A 109 26.50 0.08 -26.71
C LEU A 109 26.52 -0.74 -25.41
N ILE A 110 26.23 -2.04 -25.49
CA ILE A 110 26.28 -2.94 -24.33
C ILE A 110 27.69 -3.01 -23.73
N PHE A 111 28.72 -3.09 -24.57
CA PHE A 111 30.10 -3.08 -24.09
C PHE A 111 30.44 -1.80 -23.32
N LEU A 112 29.98 -0.65 -23.81
CA LEU A 112 30.18 0.63 -23.14
C LEU A 112 29.53 0.65 -21.74
N TYR A 113 28.29 0.15 -21.61
CA TYR A 113 27.58 0.07 -20.33
C TYR A 113 28.11 -1.01 -19.38
N ARG A 114 28.89 -1.99 -19.87
CA ARG A 114 29.55 -3.00 -19.02
C ARG A 114 30.85 -2.53 -18.37
N SER A 115 31.50 -1.47 -18.88
CA SER A 115 32.77 -0.96 -18.35
C SER A 115 32.70 0.55 -18.06
N PRO A 116 32.59 0.96 -16.78
CA PRO A 116 32.57 2.39 -16.43
C PRO A 116 33.87 3.10 -16.81
N GLU A 117 35.00 2.40 -16.86
CA GLU A 117 36.28 2.98 -17.29
C GLU A 117 36.25 3.39 -18.77
N THR A 118 35.59 2.58 -19.60
CA THR A 118 35.40 2.88 -21.03
C THR A 118 34.38 4.01 -21.19
N MET A 119 33.30 4.00 -20.41
CA MET A 119 32.29 5.06 -20.39
C MET A 119 32.90 6.44 -20.05
N ILE A 120 33.76 6.53 -19.05
CA ILE A 120 34.46 7.78 -18.68
C ILE A 120 35.37 8.26 -19.82
N LYS A 121 36.16 7.35 -20.41
CA LYS A 121 37.03 7.71 -21.56
C LYS A 121 36.22 8.17 -22.77
N TRP A 122 35.03 7.61 -22.96
CA TRP A 122 34.13 7.92 -24.07
C TRP A 122 33.27 9.17 -23.83
N THR A 123 33.18 9.67 -22.61
CA THR A 123 32.42 10.89 -22.30
C THR A 123 33.33 12.08 -22.00
N ARG A 124 34.62 11.86 -21.73
CA ARG A 124 35.61 12.92 -21.54
C ARG A 124 35.71 13.85 -22.75
N GLU A 125 35.71 15.15 -22.49
CA GLU A 125 35.95 16.20 -23.50
C GLU A 125 37.32 16.01 -24.18
N LYS A 126 37.40 16.36 -25.46
CA LYS A 126 38.66 16.38 -26.22
C LYS A 126 39.38 17.70 -26.01
#